data_AF-E5BDY7-F1
#
_entry.id   AF-E5BDY7-F1
#
_cell.length_a   1.000
_cell.length_b   1.000
_cell.length_c   1.000
_cell.angle_alpha   90.00
_cell.angle_beta   90.00
_cell.angle_gamma   90.00
#
_symmetry.space_group_name_H-M   'P 1'
#
loop_
_entity.id
_entity.type
_entity.pdbx_description
1 polymer ?
#
loop_
_entity_poly.entity_id
_entity_poly.type
_entity_poly.pdbx_seq_one_letter_code
_entity_poly.pdbx_strand_id
1 'polypeptide(L)'
;MVTFKLIFNDGKIAIYWYFPEGKEENGHGVIIVNQVEHTIKIETLAPDDFQREEPAENLNRLRDEINAMMLENGEPPLTEEELPTATEPMIITFFADHVIKNIREEIKETGTLPKTGMSAWY
;
A
#
# COMPACT_ATOMS: atom_id res chain seq x y z
N MET A 1 -3.32 -10.99 8.68
CA MET A 1 -3.73 -11.43 7.30
C MET A 1 -4.78 -10.46 6.80
N VAL A 2 -4.92 -10.23 5.50
CA VAL A 2 -6.04 -9.45 4.92
C VAL A 2 -6.54 -10.15 3.67
N THR A 3 -7.86 -10.15 3.45
CA THR A 3 -8.46 -10.61 2.21
C THR A 3 -9.17 -9.47 1.50
N PHE A 4 -9.35 -9.57 0.20
CA PHE A 4 -10.09 -8.58 -0.57
C PHE A 4 -10.83 -9.21 -1.75
N LYS A 5 -11.86 -8.51 -2.24
CA LYS A 5 -12.65 -8.90 -3.41
C LYS A 5 -13.10 -7.69 -4.21
N LEU A 6 -13.10 -7.85 -5.53
CA LEU A 6 -13.62 -6.90 -6.50
C LEU A 6 -15.15 -6.97 -6.49
N ILE A 7 -15.80 -5.84 -6.20
CA ILE A 7 -17.26 -5.76 -6.09
C ILE A 7 -17.88 -5.08 -7.30
N PHE A 8 -17.16 -4.14 -7.90
CA PHE A 8 -17.63 -3.38 -9.04
C PHE A 8 -16.47 -3.08 -9.98
N ASN A 9 -16.72 -3.17 -11.29
CA ASN A 9 -15.80 -2.72 -12.33
C ASN A 9 -16.60 -2.33 -13.57
N ASP A 10 -16.46 -1.08 -14.03
CA ASP A 10 -17.08 -0.58 -15.27
C ASP A 10 -16.05 -0.30 -16.39
N GLY A 11 -14.80 -0.73 -16.20
CA GLY A 11 -13.68 -0.47 -17.10
C GLY A 11 -12.98 0.87 -16.88
N LYS A 12 -13.53 1.77 -16.05
CA LYS A 12 -12.88 3.03 -15.64
C LYS A 12 -12.55 3.02 -14.17
N ILE A 13 -13.50 2.57 -13.34
CA ILE A 13 -13.38 2.48 -11.91
C ILE A 13 -13.58 1.03 -11.49
N ALA A 14 -12.70 0.54 -10.63
CA ALA A 14 -12.87 -0.72 -9.91
C ALA A 14 -12.95 -0.44 -8.40
N ILE A 15 -13.91 -1.09 -7.73
CA ILE A 15 -14.14 -0.96 -6.30
C ILE A 15 -13.88 -2.30 -5.64
N TYR A 16 -13.02 -2.27 -4.64
CA TYR A 16 -12.65 -3.40 -3.82
C TYR A 16 -13.19 -3.24 -2.41
N TRP A 17 -13.69 -4.34 -1.87
CA TRP A 17 -13.85 -4.49 -0.43
C TRP A 17 -12.67 -5.29 0.12
N TYR A 18 -12.16 -4.88 1.27
CA TYR A 18 -11.16 -5.64 2.00
C TYR A 18 -11.54 -5.85 3.46
N PHE A 19 -11.00 -6.94 4.02
CA PHE A 19 -11.37 -7.47 5.32
C PHE A 19 -10.11 -7.78 6.12
N PRO A 20 -9.79 -6.95 7.13
CA PRO A 20 -8.78 -7.29 8.13
C PRO A 20 -9.03 -8.67 8.72
N GLU A 21 -7.97 -9.48 8.74
CA GLU A 21 -8.00 -10.88 9.22
C GLU A 21 -9.03 -11.78 8.53
N GLY A 22 -9.61 -11.35 7.40
CA GLY A 22 -10.66 -12.09 6.69
C GLY A 22 -12.02 -12.11 7.40
N LYS A 23 -12.23 -11.25 8.41
CA LYS A 23 -13.47 -11.17 9.20
C LYS A 23 -14.54 -10.36 8.47
N GLU A 24 -15.25 -10.98 7.52
CA GLU A 24 -16.28 -10.28 6.75
C GLU A 24 -17.46 -9.78 7.60
N GLU A 25 -17.74 -10.46 8.70
CA GLU A 25 -18.79 -10.12 9.66
C GLU A 25 -18.56 -8.77 10.38
N ASN A 26 -17.32 -8.30 10.44
CA ASN A 26 -16.94 -7.06 11.11
C ASN A 26 -17.07 -5.82 10.20
N GLY A 27 -17.52 -6.00 8.96
CA GLY A 27 -17.56 -4.95 7.96
C GLY A 27 -16.30 -4.93 7.08
N HIS A 28 -16.23 -3.94 6.20
CA HIS A 28 -15.20 -3.86 5.17
C HIS A 28 -14.68 -2.44 5.04
N GLY A 29 -13.45 -2.34 4.55
CA GLY A 29 -12.93 -1.10 3.99
C GLY A 29 -13.12 -1.09 2.48
N VAL A 30 -12.96 0.10 1.89
CA VAL A 30 -13.19 0.34 0.47
C VAL A 30 -11.93 0.91 -0.17
N ILE A 31 -11.47 0.25 -1.22
CA ILE A 31 -10.37 0.72 -2.09
C ILE A 31 -10.94 0.99 -3.48
N ILE A 32 -10.56 2.13 -4.04
CA ILE A 32 -10.95 2.55 -5.39
C ILE A 32 -9.72 2.55 -6.27
N VAL A 33 -9.81 1.83 -7.39
CA VAL A 33 -8.81 1.83 -8.46
C VAL A 33 -9.36 2.62 -9.64
N ASN A 34 -8.73 3.74 -9.96
CA ASN A 34 -8.99 4.48 -11.18
C ASN A 34 -8.09 3.96 -12.30
N GLN A 35 -8.70 3.27 -13.26
CA GLN A 35 -8.00 2.65 -14.39
C GLN A 35 -7.62 3.67 -15.48
N VAL A 36 -8.23 4.87 -15.48
CA VAL A 36 -7.92 5.94 -16.43
C VAL A 36 -6.73 6.77 -15.94
N GLU A 37 -6.73 7.13 -14.66
CA GLU A 37 -5.67 7.93 -14.04
C GLU A 37 -4.53 7.06 -13.48
N HIS A 38 -4.69 5.73 -13.50
CA HIS A 38 -3.76 4.77 -12.90
C HIS A 38 -3.48 5.03 -11.41
N THR A 39 -4.51 5.48 -10.68
CA THR A 39 -4.42 5.76 -9.24
C THR A 39 -5.18 4.71 -8.43
N ILE A 40 -4.71 4.47 -7.21
CA ILE A 40 -5.38 3.62 -6.22
C ILE A 40 -5.47 4.42 -4.94
N LYS A 41 -6.67 4.52 -4.36
CA LYS A 41 -6.91 5.24 -3.11
C LYS A 41 -7.76 4.42 -2.15
N ILE A 42 -7.59 4.70 -0.87
CA ILE A 42 -8.45 4.20 0.20
C ILE A 42 -9.61 5.19 0.34
N GLU A 43 -10.83 4.74 0.13
CA GLU A 43 -12.03 5.56 0.33
C GLU A 43 -12.54 5.45 1.77
N THR A 44 -12.53 4.23 2.31
CA THR A 44 -13.01 3.94 3.67
C THR A 44 -12.08 2.93 4.33
N LEU A 45 -11.66 3.19 5.57
CA LEU A 45 -10.96 2.21 6.38
C LEU A 45 -11.92 1.13 6.88
N ALA A 46 -11.48 -0.13 6.88
CA ALA A 46 -12.22 -1.19 7.54
C ALA A 46 -12.27 -0.93 9.06
N PRO A 47 -13.31 -1.38 9.79
CA PRO A 47 -13.44 -1.10 11.22
C PRO A 47 -12.26 -1.57 12.09
N ASP A 48 -11.62 -2.67 11.71
CA ASP A 48 -10.45 -3.23 12.40
C ASP A 48 -9.11 -2.82 11.75
N ASP A 49 -9.13 -1.89 10.80
CA ASP A 49 -7.92 -1.28 10.24
C ASP A 49 -7.56 0.01 10.96
N PHE A 50 -6.29 0.39 10.87
CA PHE A 50 -5.78 1.60 11.50
C PHE A 50 -4.72 2.25 10.64
N GLN A 51 -4.59 3.56 10.82
CA GLN A 51 -3.58 4.36 10.16
C GLN A 51 -2.64 4.97 11.19
N ARG A 52 -1.38 5.10 10.80
CA ARG A 52 -0.36 5.84 11.53
C ARG A 52 0.23 6.88 10.60
N GLU A 53 0.45 8.07 11.16
CA GLU A 53 1.26 9.08 10.50
C GLU A 53 2.72 8.88 10.90
N GLU A 54 3.61 8.82 9.91
CA GLU A 54 5.05 8.89 10.09
C GLU A 54 5.54 10.29 9.73
N PRO A 55 6.09 11.04 10.69
CA PRO A 55 6.68 12.34 10.44
C PRO A 55 7.82 12.25 9.42
N ALA A 56 7.95 13.28 8.56
CA ALA A 56 9.05 13.42 7.62
C ALA A 56 10.43 13.28 8.29
N GLU A 57 10.58 13.79 9.53
CA GLU A 57 11.81 13.64 10.32
C GLU A 57 12.18 12.17 10.56
N ASN A 58 11.21 11.32 10.93
CA ASN A 58 11.46 9.90 11.16
C ASN A 58 11.82 9.18 9.86
N LEU A 59 11.15 9.53 8.76
CA LEU A 59 11.45 8.98 7.43
C LEU A 59 12.87 9.35 6.97
N ASN A 60 13.27 10.60 7.19
CA ASN A 60 14.62 11.08 6.86
C ASN A 60 15.68 10.45 7.77
N ARG A 61 15.38 10.21 9.05
CA ARG A 61 16.28 9.45 9.93
C ARG A 61 16.49 8.02 9.42
N LEU A 62 15.41 7.33 9.04
CA LEU A 62 15.51 6.00 8.43
C LEU A 62 16.32 6.02 7.13
N ARG A 63 16.13 7.04 6.30
CA ARG A 63 16.93 7.25 5.08
C ARG A 63 18.41 7.37 5.40
N ASP A 64 18.77 8.16 6.42
CA ASP A 64 20.16 8.36 6.83
C ASP A 64 20.77 7.05 7.38
N GLU A 65 19.99 6.27 8.14
CA GLU A 65 20.39 4.94 8.61
C GLU A 65 20.64 3.96 7.45
N ILE A 66 19.77 3.94 6.44
CA ILE A 66 19.96 3.13 5.22
C ILE A 66 21.25 3.52 4.50
N ASN A 67 21.47 4.83 4.29
CA ASN A 67 22.68 5.31 3.62
C ASN A 67 23.96 5.04 4.43
N ALA A 68 23.88 5.09 5.76
CA ALA A 68 24.99 4.67 6.62
C ALA A 68 25.33 3.18 6.42
N MET A 69 24.31 2.31 6.35
CA MET A 69 24.51 0.88 6.06
C MET A 69 25.11 0.62 4.67
N MET A 70 24.68 1.38 3.64
CA MET A 70 25.26 1.30 2.29
C MET A 70 26.77 1.59 2.33
N LEU A 71 27.16 2.68 3.00
CA LEU A 71 28.55 3.07 3.17
C LEU A 71 29.36 2.02 3.95
N GLU A 72 28.79 1.45 5.01
CA GLU A 72 29.43 0.35 5.76
C GLU A 72 29.66 -0.89 4.89
N ASN A 73 28.76 -1.16 3.95
CA ASN A 73 28.88 -2.24 2.97
C ASN A 73 29.82 -1.92 1.79
N GLY A 74 30.41 -0.72 1.75
CA GLY A 74 31.28 -0.27 0.65
C GLY A 74 30.51 0.15 -0.61
N GLU A 75 29.21 0.35 -0.50
CA GLU A 75 28.33 0.81 -1.57
C GLU A 75 28.12 2.34 -1.48
N PRO A 76 27.86 3.02 -2.61
CA PRO A 76 27.51 4.45 -2.55
C PRO A 76 26.15 4.65 -1.87
N PRO A 77 25.92 5.79 -1.21
CA PRO A 77 24.59 6.18 -0.75
C PRO A 77 23.60 6.21 -1.91
N LEU A 78 22.33 5.91 -1.61
CA LEU A 78 21.23 6.02 -2.57
C LEU A 78 21.04 7.48 -2.99
N THR A 79 20.74 7.68 -4.27
CA THR A 79 20.48 9.00 -4.85
C THR A 79 19.10 9.54 -4.42
N GLU A 80 18.85 10.84 -4.62
CA GLU A 80 17.52 11.42 -4.36
C GLU A 80 16.41 10.80 -5.25
N GLU A 81 16.75 10.19 -6.38
CA GLU A 81 15.77 9.46 -7.21
C GLU A 81 15.42 8.09 -6.62
N GLU A 82 16.39 7.42 -5.98
CA GLU A 82 16.22 6.09 -5.41
C GLU A 82 15.62 6.14 -4.00
N LEU A 83 16.03 7.13 -3.19
CA LEU A 83 15.53 7.35 -1.84
C LEU A 83 15.39 8.86 -1.55
N PRO A 84 14.29 9.47 -2.01
CA PRO A 84 14.06 10.91 -1.88
C PRO A 84 13.93 11.33 -0.42
N THR A 85 14.36 12.56 -0.16
CA THR A 85 14.09 13.24 1.11
C THR A 85 12.59 13.46 1.30
N ALA A 86 12.05 13.02 2.42
CA ALA A 86 10.66 13.26 2.76
C ALA A 86 10.46 14.74 3.15
N THR A 87 9.54 15.41 2.45
CA THR A 87 9.14 16.80 2.74
C THR A 87 7.83 16.89 3.53
N GLU A 88 7.06 15.80 3.55
CA GLU A 88 5.74 15.69 4.17
C GLU A 88 5.65 14.39 4.97
N PRO A 89 4.79 14.32 6.00
CA PRO A 89 4.52 13.07 6.68
C PRO A 89 3.88 12.04 5.74
N MET A 90 4.15 10.77 5.99
CA MET A 90 3.53 9.66 5.28
C MET A 90 2.41 9.07 6.14
N ILE A 91 1.24 8.88 5.54
CA ILE A 91 0.18 8.08 6.17
C ILE A 91 0.38 6.64 5.73
N ILE A 92 0.57 5.76 6.71
CA ILE A 92 0.67 4.32 6.52
C ILE A 92 -0.60 3.70 7.08
N THR A 93 -1.24 2.86 6.29
CA THR A 93 -2.41 2.09 6.73
C THR A 93 -2.00 0.65 6.91
N PHE A 94 -2.43 0.02 8.00
CA PHE A 94 -1.91 -1.30 8.33
C PHE A 94 -2.37 -2.33 7.31
N PHE A 95 -3.67 -2.61 7.17
CA PHE A 95 -4.16 -3.66 6.27
C PHE A 95 -4.34 -3.17 4.82
N ALA A 96 -4.89 -1.98 4.62
CA ALA A 96 -5.22 -1.48 3.28
C ALA A 96 -3.98 -1.33 2.38
N ASP A 97 -2.83 -0.91 2.90
CA ASP A 97 -1.60 -0.77 2.09
C ASP A 97 -1.14 -2.12 1.50
N HIS A 98 -1.34 -3.23 2.21
CA HIS A 98 -1.02 -4.55 1.65
C HIS A 98 -1.99 -5.00 0.58
N VAL A 99 -3.27 -4.61 0.69
CA VAL A 99 -4.24 -4.86 -0.38
C VAL A 99 -3.84 -4.07 -1.62
N ILE A 100 -3.48 -2.79 -1.46
CA ILE A 100 -3.01 -1.94 -2.57
C ILE A 100 -1.75 -2.53 -3.20
N LYS A 101 -0.76 -2.93 -2.39
CA LYS A 101 0.46 -3.59 -2.87
C LYS A 101 0.12 -4.82 -3.70
N ASN A 102 -0.71 -5.72 -3.17
CA ASN A 102 -1.08 -6.95 -3.85
C ASN A 102 -1.82 -6.69 -5.18
N ILE A 103 -2.77 -5.75 -5.20
CA ILE A 103 -3.46 -5.33 -6.43
C ILE A 103 -2.46 -4.78 -7.46
N ARG A 104 -1.50 -3.94 -7.04
CA ARG A 104 -0.48 -3.38 -7.94
C ARG A 104 0.43 -4.47 -8.52
N GLU A 105 0.87 -5.40 -7.69
CA GLU A 105 1.71 -6.53 -8.11
C GLU A 105 0.98 -7.41 -9.13
N GLU A 106 -0.27 -7.79 -8.86
CA GLU A 106 -1.09 -8.57 -9.79
C GLU A 106 -1.34 -7.86 -11.13
N ILE A 107 -1.63 -6.55 -11.10
CA ILE A 107 -1.76 -5.76 -12.33
C ILE A 107 -0.44 -5.75 -13.11
N LYS A 108 0.69 -5.59 -12.41
CA LYS A 108 2.02 -5.56 -13.03
C LYS A 108 2.37 -6.92 -13.67
N GLU A 109 2.01 -8.03 -13.03
CA GLU A 109 2.34 -9.37 -13.49
C GLU A 109 1.40 -9.88 -14.58
N THR A 110 0.10 -9.68 -14.43
CA THR A 110 -0.92 -10.28 -15.31
C THR A 110 -1.53 -9.29 -16.29
N GLY A 111 -1.38 -7.99 -16.05
CA GLY A 111 -2.07 -6.94 -16.80
C GLY A 111 -3.56 -6.85 -16.50
N THR A 112 -4.06 -7.57 -15.49
CA THR A 112 -5.49 -7.64 -15.18
C THR A 112 -5.76 -7.34 -13.70
N LEU A 113 -6.97 -6.85 -13.43
CA LEU A 113 -7.42 -6.61 -12.06
C LEU A 113 -7.74 -7.95 -11.37
N PRO A 114 -7.13 -8.24 -10.21
CA PRO A 114 -7.45 -9.46 -9.46
C PRO A 114 -8.89 -9.39 -8.95
N LYS A 115 -9.66 -10.47 -9.08
CA LYS A 115 -11.04 -10.52 -8.58
C LYS A 115 -11.11 -10.73 -7.07
N THR A 116 -10.14 -11.44 -6.52
CA THR A 116 -10.02 -11.74 -5.09
C THR A 116 -8.54 -11.86 -4.76
N GLY A 117 -8.16 -11.66 -3.50
CA GLY A 117 -6.80 -11.93 -3.05
C GLY A 117 -6.67 -12.02 -1.55
N MET A 118 -5.50 -12.47 -1.11
CA MET A 118 -5.15 -12.65 0.29
C MET A 118 -3.68 -12.28 0.48
N SER A 119 -3.40 -11.45 1.48
CA SER A 119 -2.03 -11.12 1.91
C SER A 119 -1.82 -11.59 3.34
N ALA A 120 -0.92 -12.56 3.50
CA ALA A 120 -0.42 -13.01 4.79
C ALA A 120 0.83 -12.19 5.19
N TRP A 121 1.00 -11.98 6.49
CA TRP A 121 2.03 -11.12 7.08
C TRP A 121 2.92 -12.06 7.87
N TYR A 122 4.21 -12.08 7.55
CA TYR A 122 5.24 -12.79 8.29
C TYR A 122 6.34 -11.81 8.66
#